data_AF-A0A2T3NTL6-F1
#
_entry.id   AF-A0A2T3NTL6-F1
#
_cell.length_a   1.000
_cell.length_b   1.000
_cell.length_c   1.000
_cell.angle_alpha   90.00
_cell.angle_beta   90.00
_cell.angle_gamma   90.00
#
_symmetry.space_group_name_H-M   'P 1'
#
loop_
_entity.id
_entity.type
_entity.pdbx_description
1 polymer ?
#
loop_
_entity_poly.entity_id
_entity_poly.type
_entity_poly.pdbx_seq_one_letter_code
_entity_poly.pdbx_strand_id
1 'polypeptide(L)' 'MNRISFLLFCILGCVCIAVLQISDMLISQHSVATFLLEWAALDLIWLVILTIGVHHYRVHKQATNQVDKYKKTMP' A
#
# COMPACT_ATOMS: atom_id res chain seq x y z
N MET A 1 2.06 10.90 -8.88
CA MET A 1 2.08 9.44 -9.14
C MET A 1 0.82 9.05 -9.90
N ASN A 2 0.95 8.33 -11.03
CA ASN A 2 -0.21 7.91 -11.83
C ASN A 2 -0.96 6.77 -11.12
N ARG A 3 -2.27 6.64 -11.36
CA ARG A 3 -3.12 5.58 -10.77
C ARG A 3 -2.54 4.19 -10.98
N ILE A 4 -2.02 3.95 -12.17
CA ILE A 4 -1.44 2.67 -12.59
C ILE A 4 -0.18 2.39 -11.77
N SER A 5 0.70 3.38 -11.58
CA SER A 5 1.91 3.23 -10.77
C SER A 5 1.59 2.92 -9.30
N PHE A 6 0.55 3.55 -8.73
CA PHE A 6 0.11 3.24 -7.37
C PHE A 6 -0.48 1.83 -7.26
N LEU A 7 -1.30 1.42 -8.23
CA LEU A 7 -1.87 0.07 -8.26
C LEU A 7 -0.76 -0.99 -8.38
N LEU A 8 0.22 -0.77 -9.25
CA LEU A 8 1.38 -1.65 -9.42
C LEU A 8 2.20 -1.74 -8.13
N PHE A 9 2.44 -0.62 -7.45
CA PHE A 9 3.08 -0.62 -6.14
C PHE A 9 2.32 -1.46 -5.11
N CYS A 10 0.99 -1.33 -5.05
CA CYS A 10 0.16 -2.11 -4.12
C CYS A 10 0.24 -3.62 -4.43
N ILE A 11 0.07 -4.01 -5.70
CA ILE A 11 0.11 -5.41 -6.12
C ILE A 11 1.49 -6.01 -5.85
N LEU A 12 2.56 -5.30 -6.24
CA LEU A 12 3.93 -5.76 -6.03
C LEU A 12 4.23 -5.96 -4.55
N GLY A 13 3.82 -5.01 -3.69
CA GLY A 13 4.01 -5.15 -2.25
C GLY A 13 3.26 -6.33 -1.65
N CYS A 14 2.01 -6.59 -2.07
CA CYS A 14 1.27 -7.79 -1.64
C CYS A 14 1.95 -9.08 -2.10
N VAL A 15 2.43 -9.14 -3.34
CA VAL A 15 3.17 -10.31 -3.86
C VAL A 15 4.46 -10.53 -3.07
N CYS A 16 5.22 -9.45 -2.77
CA CYS A 16 6.45 -9.54 -1.98
C CYS A 16 6.18 -10.06 -0.57
N ILE A 17 5.18 -9.54 0.13
CA ILE A 17 4.83 -9.99 1.49
C ILE A 17 4.41 -11.46 1.48
N ALA A 18 3.57 -11.87 0.52
CA ALA A 18 3.14 -13.26 0.40
C ALA A 18 4.33 -14.22 0.13
N VAL A 19 5.26 -13.83 -0.74
CA VAL A 19 6.47 -14.63 -1.01
C VAL A 19 7.34 -14.74 0.25
N LEU A 20 7.49 -13.66 1.01
CA LEU A 20 8.24 -13.69 2.27
C LEU A 20 7.55 -14.57 3.33
N GLN A 21 6.22 -14.49 3.46
CA GLN A 21 5.45 -15.37 4.36
C GLN A 21 5.63 -16.85 4.02
N ILE A 22 5.55 -17.21 2.74
CA ILE A 22 5.75 -18.60 2.28
C ILE A 22 7.20 -19.05 2.55
N SER A 23 8.17 -18.18 2.29
CA SER A 23 9.59 -18.50 2.49
C SER A 23 9.90 -18.71 3.97
N ASP A 24 9.37 -17.86 4.84
CA ASP A 24 9.54 -17.98 6.29
C ASP A 24 8.82 -19.22 6.84
N MET A 25 7.63 -19.54 6.35
CA MET A 25 6.93 -20.78 6.71
C MET A 25 7.71 -22.05 6.31
N LEU A 26 8.46 -22.01 5.20
CA LEU A 26 9.26 -23.15 4.73
C LEU A 26 10.58 -23.32 5.49
N ILE A 27 11.18 -22.23 5.96
CA ILE A 27 12.52 -22.21 6.57
C ILE A 27 12.44 -22.24 8.10
N SER A 28 11.42 -21.60 8.68
CA SER A 28 11.35 -21.36 10.10
C SER A 28 10.83 -22.57 10.87
N GLN A 29 11.47 -22.85 12.02
CA GLN A 29 10.99 -23.83 13.00
C GLN A 29 10.10 -23.19 14.08
N HIS A 30 9.65 -21.95 13.89
CA HIS A 30 8.78 -21.29 14.85
C HIS A 30 7.45 -22.02 15.03
N SER A 31 6.88 -21.90 16.23
CA SER A 31 5.52 -22.37 16.46
C SER A 31 4.55 -21.59 15.55
N VAL A 32 3.52 -22.27 15.07
CA VAL A 32 2.48 -21.67 14.19
C VAL A 32 1.89 -20.39 14.80
N ALA A 33 1.76 -20.32 16.13
CA ALA A 33 1.23 -19.16 16.84
C ALA A 33 2.17 -17.93 16.76
N THR A 34 3.48 -18.14 16.85
CA THR A 34 4.49 -17.07 16.76
C THR A 34 4.55 -16.52 15.35
N PHE A 35 4.58 -17.42 14.35
CA PHE A 35 4.51 -17.07 12.94
C PHE A 35 3.28 -16.19 12.63
N LEU A 36 2.08 -16.62 13.05
CA LEU A 36 0.86 -15.85 12.80
C LEU A 36 0.88 -14.47 13.45
N LEU A 37 1.44 -14.34 14.66
CA LEU A 37 1.50 -13.06 15.36
C LEU A 37 2.44 -12.07 14.66
N GLU A 38 3.64 -12.51 14.29
CA GLU A 38 4.65 -11.67 13.64
C GLU A 38 4.18 -11.21 12.26
N TRP A 39 3.60 -12.12 11.47
CA TRP A 39 3.09 -11.80 10.14
C TRP A 39 1.82 -10.97 10.18
N ALA A 40 0.93 -11.17 11.17
CA ALA A 40 -0.22 -10.29 11.36
C ALA A 40 0.19 -8.85 11.69
N ALA A 41 1.27 -8.66 12.45
CA ALA A 41 1.81 -7.33 12.72
C ALA A 41 2.38 -6.67 11.45
N LEU A 42 3.08 -7.42 10.61
CA LEU A 42 3.60 -6.93 9.33
C LEU A 42 2.48 -6.58 8.33
N ASP A 43 1.44 -7.40 8.24
CA ASP A 43 0.27 -7.12 7.42
C ASP A 43 -0.44 -5.85 7.87
N LEU A 44 -0.55 -5.63 9.19
CA LEU A 44 -1.10 -4.39 9.74
C LEU A 44 -0.27 -3.17 9.34
N ILE A 45 1.07 -3.24 9.44
CA ILE A 45 1.97 -2.17 9.02
C ILE A 45 1.77 -1.86 7.52
N TRP A 46 1.66 -2.90 6.70
CA TRP A 46 1.43 -2.75 5.26
C TRP A 46 0.08 -2.06 4.96
N LEU A 47 -0.98 -2.45 5.66
CA LEU A 47 -2.29 -1.80 5.53
C LEU A 47 -2.27 -0.32 5.95
N VAL A 48 -1.49 0.04 6.97
CA VAL A 48 -1.31 1.44 7.38
C VAL A 48 -0.61 2.24 6.28
N ILE A 49 0.47 1.70 5.70
CA ILE A 49 1.19 2.34 4.58
C ILE A 49 0.26 2.52 3.38
N LEU A 50 -0.54 1.50 3.04
CA LEU A 50 -1.54 1.58 1.98
C LEU A 50 -2.58 2.66 2.25
N THR A 51 -3.08 2.74 3.48
CA THR A 51 -4.08 3.73 3.88
C THR A 51 -3.54 5.16 3.76
N ILE A 52 -2.30 5.39 4.21
CA ILE A 52 -1.61 6.68 4.05
C ILE A 52 -1.41 6.99 2.56
N GLY A 53 -0.97 6.01 1.77
CA GLY A 53 -0.78 6.17 0.33
C GLY A 53 -2.07 6.54 -0.40
N VAL A 54 -3.19 5.89 -0.07
CA VAL A 54 -4.53 6.22 -0.61
C VAL A 54 -4.95 7.63 -0.19
N HIS A 55 -4.72 8.01 1.07
CA HIS A 55 -5.06 9.34 1.56
C HIS A 55 -4.27 10.42 0.80
N HIS A 56 -2.95 10.26 0.69
CA HIS A 56 -2.09 11.18 -0.04
C HIS A 56 -2.49 11.29 -1.53
N TYR A 57 -2.81 10.15 -2.16
CA TYR A 57 -3.30 10.13 -3.53
C TYR A 57 -4.62 10.91 -3.70
N ARG A 58 -5.57 10.75 -2.76
CA ARG A 58 -6.85 11.47 -2.77
C ARG A 58 -6.66 12.97 -2.62
N VAL A 59 -5.83 13.40 -1.65
CA VAL A 59 -5.53 14.82 -1.41
C VAL A 59 -4.86 15.45 -2.64
N HIS A 60 -3.86 14.78 -3.21
CA HIS A 60 -3.20 15.26 -4.41
C HIS A 60 -4.19 15.41 -5.57
N LYS A 61 -5.07 14.43 -5.79
CA LYS A 61 -6.09 14.50 -6.85
C LYS A 61 -7.07 15.65 -6.64
N GLN A 62 -7.49 15.91 -5.40
CA GLN A 62 -8.36 17.05 -5.08
C GLN A 62 -7.66 18.38 -5.38
N ALA A 63 -6.39 18.52 -5.03
CA ALA A 63 -5.59 19.70 -5.35
C ALA A 63 -5.48 19.94 -6.87
N THR A 64 -5.19 18.88 -7.64
CA THR A 64 -5.09 19.01 -9.12
C THR A 64 -6.42 19.43 -9.75
N ASN A 65 -7.53 18.84 -9.29
CA ASN A 65 -8.87 19.19 -9.78
C ASN A 65 -9.25 20.65 -9.48
N GLN A 66 -8.83 21.21 -8.33
CA GLN A 66 -9.09 22.62 -8.02
C GLN A 66 -8.27 23.56 -8.91
N VAL A 67 -7.00 23.25 -9.17
CA VAL A 67 -6.15 24.02 -10.09
C VAL A 67 -6.74 24.03 -11.51
N ASP A 68 -7.18 22.88 -12.02
CA ASP A 68 -7.81 22.80 -13.34
C ASP A 68 -9.12 23.59 -13.42
N LYS A 69 -9.89 23.62 -12.31
CA LYS A 69 -11.13 24.41 -12.24
C LYS A 69 -10.82 25.90 -12.30
N TYR A 70 -9.83 26.37 -11.52
CA TYR A 70 -9.37 27.76 -11.56
C TYR A 70 -8.87 28.18 -12.94
N LYS A 71 -8.10 27.32 -13.61
CA LYS A 71 -7.55 27.58 -14.95
C LYS A 71 -8.61 27.68 -16.04
N LYS A 72 -9.78 27.03 -15.87
CA LYS A 72 -10.93 27.12 -16.79
C LYS A 72 -11.84 28.33 -16.53
N THR A 73 -11.78 28.90 -15.34
CA THR A 73 -12.60 30.07 -14.95
C THR A 73 -11.87 31.40 -15.06
N MET A 74 -10.58 31.40 -15.34
CA MET A 74 -9.81 32.61 -15.65
C MET A 74 -9.93 32.91 -17.17
N PRO A 75 -10.43 34.10 -17.55
CA PRO A 75 -10.54 34.52 -18.96
C PRO A 75 -9.18 34.82 -19.59
#